data_AF-A0A822EC71-F1
#
_entry.id   AF-A0A822EC71-F1
#
_cell.length_a   1.000
_cell.length_b   1.000
_cell.length_c   1.000
_cell.angle_alpha   90.00
_cell.angle_beta   90.00
_cell.angle_gamma   90.00
#
_symmetry.space_group_name_H-M   'P 1'
#
loop_
_entity.id
_entity.type
_entity.pdbx_description
1 polymer ?
#
loop_
_entity_poly.entity_id
_entity_poly.type
_entity_poly.pdbx_seq_one_letter_code
_entity_poly.pdbx_strand_id
1 'polypeptide(L)' 'LLIEMDGIEKLKGVTIIAATNRPDCIDPALMRPGRFDRLVYVPLPDEQTRLE' A
#
# COMPACT_ATOMS: atom_id res chain seq x y z
N LEU A 1 -0.76 13.60 6.49
CA LEU A 1 -0.92 12.19 6.11
C LEU A 1 -1.96 11.44 6.93
N LEU A 2 -1.73 11.06 8.20
CA LEU A 2 -2.72 10.25 8.95
C LEU A 2 -4.12 10.89 9.01
N ILE A 3 -4.21 12.19 9.26
CA ILE A 3 -5.48 12.95 9.28
C ILE A 3 -6.14 13.03 7.89
N GLU A 4 -5.35 13.05 6.82
CA GLU A 4 -5.85 13.14 5.45
C GLU A 4 -6.39 11.78 4.97
N MET A 5 -5.74 10.68 5.36
CA MET A 5 -6.20 9.32 5.05
C MET A 5 -7.55 9.01 5.70
N ASP A 6 -7.73 9.38 6.97
CA ASP A 6 -9.01 9.24 7.69
C ASP A 6 -10.13 10.10 7.05
N GLY A 7 -9.78 11.13 6.26
CA GLY A 7 -10.70 11.93 5.46
C GLY A 7 -11.06 11.30 4.11
N ILE A 8 -10.12 10.61 3.46
CA ILE A 8 -10.31 9.98 2.15
C ILE A 8 -11.13 8.69 2.24
N GLU A 9 -11.06 7.95 3.36
CA GLU A 9 -11.89 6.77 3.60
C GLU A 9 -13.41 7.06 3.45
N LYS A 10 -13.82 8.31 3.75
CA LYS A 10 -15.21 8.76 3.66
C LYS A 10 -15.64 9.12 2.23
N LEU A 11 -14.69 9.26 1.29
CA LEU A 11 -14.96 9.60 -0.10
C LEU A 11 -15.26 8.33 -0.91
N LYS A 12 -16.50 8.18 -1.37
CA LYS A 12 -16.87 7.07 -2.25
C LYS A 12 -16.23 7.27 -3.64
N GLY A 13 -15.55 6.24 -4.14
CA GLY A 13 -14.96 6.23 -5.48
C GLY A 13 -13.49 6.64 -5.57
N VAL A 14 -12.83 6.90 -4.43
CA VAL A 14 -11.38 7.19 -4.39
C VAL A 14 -10.63 5.96 -3.89
N THR A 15 -9.57 5.56 -4.60
CA THR A 15 -8.67 4.48 -4.18
C THR A 15 -7.26 5.05 -4.03
N ILE A 16 -6.60 4.73 -2.91
CA ILE A 16 -5.22 5.13 -2.65
C ILE A 16 -4.31 3.92 -2.89
N ILE A 17 -3.24 4.10 -3.64
CA ILE A 17 -2.16 3.12 -3.82
C ILE A 17 -0.87 3.74 -3.29
N ALA A 18 -0.14 2.97 -2.50
CA ALA A 18 1.19 3.34 -2.02
C ALA A 18 2.19 2.22 -2.34
N ALA A 19 3.44 2.60 -2.58
CA ALA A 19 4.54 1.68 -2.84
C ALA A 19 5.75 2.06 -1.98
N THR A 20 6.45 1.05 -1.45
CA THR A 20 7.70 1.24 -0.72
C THR A 20 8.65 0.07 -0.99
N ASN A 21 9.95 0.37 -1.06
CA ASN A 21 11.01 -0.64 -1.08
C ASN A 21 11.52 -0.99 0.32
N ARG A 22 11.02 -0.31 1.37
CA ARG A 22 11.41 -0.48 2.78
C ARG A 22 10.15 -0.61 3.65
N PRO A 23 9.46 -1.77 3.64
CA PRO A 23 8.23 -1.96 4.41
C PRO A 23 8.44 -1.88 5.93
N ASP A 24 9.65 -2.21 6.40
CA ASP A 24 10.10 -2.12 7.79
C ASP A 24 10.13 -0.67 8.34
N CYS A 25 10.27 0.30 7.45
CA CYS A 25 10.35 1.72 7.81
C CYS A 25 8.99 2.43 7.79
N ILE A 26 7.89 1.74 7.49
CA ILE A 26 6.55 2.32 7.51
C ILE A 26 6.07 2.46 8.96
N ASP A 27 5.47 3.61 9.28
CA ASP A 27 4.77 3.79 10.56
C ASP A 27 3.64 2.75 10.71
N PRO A 28 3.66 1.90 11.74
CA PRO A 28 2.62 0.89 11.99
C PRO A 28 1.20 1.46 12.07
N ALA A 29 1.05 2.76 12.39
CA ALA A 29 -0.25 3.42 12.38
C ALA A 29 -0.90 3.45 11.00
N LEU A 30 -0.12 3.48 9.91
CA LEU A 30 -0.64 3.48 8.53
C LEU A 30 -1.16 2.12 8.09
N MET A 31 -0.78 1.06 8.80
CA MET A 31 -1.12 -0.34 8.50
C MET A 31 -2.36 -0.83 9.26
N ARG A 32 -3.00 0.07 10.03
CA ARG A 32 -4.23 -0.24 10.77
C ARG A 32 -5.43 -0.24 9.82
N PRO A 33 -6.49 -1.01 10.13
CA PRO A 33 -7.73 -0.99 9.37
C PRO A 33 -8.28 0.44 9.16
N GLY A 34 -8.75 0.74 7.95
CA GLY A 34 -9.22 2.07 7.52
C GLY A 34 -8.15 2.91 6.81
N ARG A 35 -6.96 2.33 6.54
CA ARG A 35 -5.82 3.03 5.90
C ARG A 35 -5.24 2.17 4.78
N PHE A 36 -4.05 1.59 4.96
CA PHE A 36 -3.51 0.61 4.02
C PHE A 36 -3.97 -0.80 4.39
N ASP A 37 -5.19 -1.13 4.00
CA ASP A 37 -5.84 -2.39 4.37
C ASP A 37 -5.33 -3.60 3.56
N ARG A 38 -4.77 -3.35 2.37
CA ARG A 38 -4.25 -4.40 1.48
C ARG A 38 -2.76 -4.20 1.21
N LEU A 39 -2.01 -5.26 1.44
CA LEU A 39 -0.58 -5.34 1.16
C LEU A 39 -0.34 -6.29 0.01
N VAL A 40 0.33 -5.81 -1.02
CA VAL A 40 0.75 -6.60 -2.17
C VAL A 40 2.26 -6.62 -2.19
N TYR A 41 2.84 -7.80 -1.96
CA TYR A 41 4.28 -8.00 -2.09
C TYR A 41 4.63 -8.27 -3.55
N VAL A 42 5.60 -7.53 -4.08
CA VAL A 42 6.13 -7.73 -5.42
C VAL A 42 7.50 -8.41 -5.28
N PRO A 43 7.59 -9.73 -5.57
CA PRO A 43 8.87 -10.43 -5.54
C PRO A 43 9.73 -10.04 -6.74
N LEU A 44 11.01 -10.46 -6.72
CA LEU A 44 11.85 -10.41 -7.90
C LEU A 44 11.26 -11.29 -9.01
N PRO A 45 11.42 -10.90 -10.29
CA PRO A 45 10.90 -11.69 -11.40
C PRO A 45 11.64 -13.02 -11.50
N ASP A 46 10.90 -14.10 -11.74
CA ASP A 46 11.46 -15.42 -12.02
C ASP A 46 11.96 -15.51 -13.47
N GLU A 47 12.48 -16.68 -13.88
CA GLU A 47 13.02 -16.85 -15.23
C GLU A 47 11.97 -16.68 -16.32
N GLN A 48 10.75 -17.20 -16.10
CA GLN A 48 9.67 -17.08 -17.07
C GLN A 48 9.24 -15.62 -17.24
N THR A 49 9.04 -14.89 -16.13
CA THR A 49 8.68 -13.46 -16.13
C THR A 49 9.73 -12.59 -16.81
N ARG A 50 11.02 -12.99 -16.77
CA ARG A 50 12.10 -12.26 -17.45
C ARG A 50 12.15 -12.51 -18.97
N LEU A 51 11.50 -13.55 -19.46
CA LEU A 51 11.47 -13.93 -20.88
C LEU A 51 10.22 -13.41 -21.62
N GLU A 52 9.22 -12.91 -20.88
CA GLU A 52 8.07 -12.17 -21.39
C GLU A 52 8.43 -10.73 -21.77
#